data_AF-A0A8K0JNX8-F1
#
_entry.id   AF-A0A8K0JNX8-F1
#
_cell.length_a   1.000
_cell.length_b   1.000
_cell.length_c   1.000
_cell.angle_alpha   90.00
_cell.angle_beta   90.00
_cell.angle_gamma   90.00
#
_symmetry.space_group_name_H-M   'P 1'
#
loop_
_entity.id
_entity.type
_entity.pdbx_description
1 polymer ?
#
loop_
_entity_poly.entity_id
_entity_poly.type
_entity_poly.pdbx_seq_one_letter_code
_entity_poly.pdbx_strand_id
1 'polypeptide(L)'
;MYGDDALQLVLESRRSALTSTLPKYSDPLIRQICLETRQLDSHIQSTTSSYTREELNSPENLGVVAGLTVHHLAARRNKRCLMAYLAGRVDGVKGMYWEAGGGVAHLLASDRGASSLDEGSSNNNNNGNNNSNSNGQAGPTTTTPHGDNTLDLRSRLSPHELDFLLSYNDLILSYKTPFLSTLDLSSSISSPPGELYVDVQVVKDCGVVWTEMGQVEFRKGSRYMVRRGDVERLIVQGFLVEV
;
A
#
# COMPACT_ATOMS: atom_id res chain seq x y z
N MET A 1 -29.03 -3.45 8.24
CA MET A 1 -29.23 -4.83 7.73
C MET A 1 -27.94 -5.60 7.96
N TYR A 2 -27.96 -6.94 8.03
CA TYR A 2 -26.71 -7.71 8.14
C TYR A 2 -25.84 -7.51 6.90
N GLY A 3 -24.54 -7.25 7.10
CA GLY A 3 -23.56 -7.15 6.02
C GLY A 3 -23.53 -5.84 5.22
N ASP A 4 -24.15 -4.76 5.71
CA ASP A 4 -24.04 -3.42 5.10
C ASP A 4 -22.60 -2.88 5.21
N ASP A 5 -21.97 -3.04 6.38
CA ASP A 5 -20.57 -2.65 6.63
C ASP A 5 -19.60 -3.39 5.70
N ALA A 6 -19.86 -4.68 5.48
CA ALA A 6 -19.07 -5.52 4.58
C ALA A 6 -19.21 -5.09 3.12
N LEU A 7 -20.38 -4.59 2.72
CA LEU A 7 -20.61 -4.03 1.39
C LEU A 7 -19.86 -2.71 1.22
N GLN A 8 -19.90 -1.83 2.22
CA GLN A 8 -19.15 -0.56 2.20
C GLN A 8 -17.65 -0.81 2.00
N LEU A 9 -17.07 -1.79 2.70
CA LEU A 9 -15.67 -2.16 2.57
C LEU A 9 -15.29 -2.59 1.14
N VAL A 10 -16.15 -3.39 0.50
CA VAL A 10 -15.93 -3.84 -0.89
C VAL A 10 -16.12 -2.71 -1.90
N LEU A 11 -17.04 -1.79 -1.63
CA LEU A 11 -17.20 -0.60 -2.49
C LEU A 11 -15.96 0.29 -2.42
N GLU A 12 -15.37 0.45 -1.24
CA GLU A 12 -14.12 1.18 -1.06
C GLU A 12 -12.98 0.49 -1.83
N SER A 13 -12.81 -0.83 -1.70
CA SER A 13 -11.77 -1.56 -2.45
C SER A 13 -11.94 -1.44 -3.96
N ARG A 14 -13.19 -1.50 -4.45
CA ARG A 14 -13.49 -1.32 -5.88
C ARG A 14 -13.12 0.08 -6.36
N ARG A 15 -13.39 1.12 -5.57
CA ARG A 15 -12.99 2.49 -5.90
C ARG A 15 -11.47 2.61 -5.96
N SER A 16 -10.76 2.02 -5.00
CA SER A 16 -9.30 2.05 -5.00
C SER A 16 -8.68 1.32 -6.19
N ALA A 17 -9.28 0.21 -6.63
CA ALA A 17 -8.81 -0.54 -7.78
C ALA A 17 -8.94 0.27 -9.09
N LEU A 18 -9.93 1.15 -9.21
CA LEU A 18 -10.11 2.02 -10.37
C LEU A 18 -9.13 3.19 -10.40
N THR A 19 -8.78 3.72 -9.22
CA THR A 19 -7.87 4.87 -9.10
C THR A 19 -6.40 4.44 -9.02
N SER A 20 -6.10 3.15 -8.92
CA SER A 20 -4.75 2.60 -8.68
C SER A 20 -4.04 3.21 -7.46
N THR A 21 -4.81 3.72 -6.50
CA THR A 21 -4.30 4.30 -5.25
C THR A 21 -4.72 3.42 -4.09
N LEU A 22 -3.77 3.03 -3.23
CA LEU A 22 -4.07 2.29 -2.02
C LEU A 22 -4.61 3.23 -0.93
N PRO A 23 -5.87 3.08 -0.47
CA PRO A 23 -6.40 3.87 0.64
C PRO A 23 -5.81 3.39 1.97
N LYS A 24 -5.99 4.20 3.02
CA LYS A 24 -5.59 3.81 4.38
C LYS A 24 -6.34 2.54 4.81
N TYR A 25 -5.65 1.63 5.48
CA TYR A 25 -6.26 0.42 6.01
C TYR A 25 -7.40 0.74 6.99
N SER A 26 -8.62 0.33 6.65
CA SER A 26 -9.85 0.56 7.42
C SER A 26 -10.03 -0.45 8.57
N ASP A 27 -9.11 -0.42 9.53
CA ASP A 27 -9.13 -1.25 10.73
C ASP A 27 -10.46 -1.21 11.54
N PRO A 28 -11.11 -0.05 11.80
CA PRO A 28 -12.35 -0.04 12.58
C PRO A 28 -13.49 -0.80 11.91
N LEU A 29 -13.64 -0.66 10.59
CA LEU A 29 -14.70 -1.34 9.83
C LEU A 29 -14.49 -2.86 9.82
N ILE A 30 -13.25 -3.31 9.68
CA ILE A 30 -12.89 -4.73 9.72
C ILE A 30 -13.16 -5.32 11.10
N ARG A 31 -12.80 -4.60 12.17
CA ARG A 31 -13.12 -5.04 13.54
C ARG A 31 -14.63 -5.16 13.75
N GLN A 32 -15.41 -4.20 13.28
CA GLN A 32 -16.87 -4.23 13.36
C GLN A 32 -17.45 -5.46 12.63
N ILE A 33 -17.02 -5.74 11.40
CA ILE A 33 -17.48 -6.92 10.64
C ILE A 33 -17.07 -8.23 11.34
N CYS A 34 -15.87 -8.28 11.93
CA CYS A 34 -15.43 -9.43 12.71
C CYS A 34 -16.28 -9.64 13.96
N LEU A 35 -16.66 -8.57 14.66
CA LEU A 35 -17.56 -8.63 15.81
C LEU A 35 -18.97 -9.09 15.40
N GLU A 36 -19.53 -8.51 14.33
CA GLU A 36 -20.83 -8.94 13.77
C GLU A 36 -20.80 -10.43 13.41
N THR A 37 -19.72 -10.90 12.76
CA THR A 37 -19.57 -12.31 12.38
C THR A 37 -19.51 -13.23 13.61
N ARG A 38 -18.86 -12.81 14.69
CA ARG A 38 -18.82 -13.56 15.96
C ARG A 38 -20.16 -13.55 16.67
N GLN A 39 -20.89 -12.43 16.64
CA GLN A 39 -22.24 -12.33 17.19
C GLN A 39 -23.21 -13.27 16.47
N LEU A 40 -23.16 -13.29 15.13
CA LEU A 40 -23.94 -14.23 14.31
C LEU A 40 -23.59 -15.69 14.64
N ASP A 41 -22.30 -16.01 14.78
CA ASP A 41 -21.85 -17.35 15.12
C ASP A 41 -22.31 -17.79 16.51
N SER A 42 -22.21 -16.91 17.51
CA SER A 42 -22.72 -17.18 18.86
C SER A 42 -24.25 -17.39 18.85
N HIS A 43 -24.98 -16.61 18.07
CA HIS A 43 -26.43 -16.78 17.92
C HIS A 43 -26.80 -18.11 17.25
N ILE A 44 -26.09 -18.46 16.17
CA ILE A 44 -26.21 -19.75 15.48
C ILE A 44 -25.96 -20.91 16.46
N GLN A 45 -24.89 -20.84 17.26
CA GLN A 45 -24.55 -21.87 18.23
C GLN A 45 -25.61 -21.98 19.34
N SER A 46 -26.07 -20.86 19.90
CA SER A 46 -27.10 -20.86 20.95
C SER A 46 -28.41 -21.50 20.45
N THR A 47 -28.86 -21.12 19.25
CA THR A 47 -30.08 -21.65 18.64
C THR A 47 -29.90 -23.13 18.31
N THR A 48 -28.76 -23.51 17.71
CA THR A 48 -28.47 -24.92 17.39
C THR A 48 -28.40 -25.79 18.65
N SER A 49 -27.95 -25.26 19.78
CA SER A 49 -27.88 -26.00 21.05
C SER A 49 -29.25 -26.23 21.70
N SER A 50 -30.22 -25.35 21.44
CA SER A 50 -31.58 -25.46 22.01
C SER A 50 -32.47 -26.45 21.29
N TYR A 51 -32.14 -26.83 20.06
CA TYR A 51 -32.93 -27.77 19.26
C TYR A 51 -32.14 -29.03 18.95
N THR A 52 -32.77 -30.19 19.12
CA THR A 52 -32.19 -31.44 18.60
C THR A 52 -32.37 -31.55 17.09
N ARG A 53 -31.51 -32.34 16.44
CA ARG A 53 -31.50 -32.56 14.99
C ARG A 53 -32.86 -33.01 14.44
N GLU A 54 -33.63 -33.76 15.22
CA GLU A 54 -34.93 -34.31 14.84
C GLU A 54 -36.04 -33.24 14.93
N GLU A 55 -36.01 -32.38 15.95
CA GLU A 55 -36.96 -31.28 16.13
C GLU A 55 -36.84 -30.21 15.04
N LEU A 56 -35.64 -30.01 14.50
CA LEU A 56 -35.38 -29.10 13.37
C LEU A 56 -35.97 -29.60 12.04
N ASN A 57 -36.21 -30.90 11.90
CA ASN A 57 -36.82 -31.48 10.69
C ASN A 57 -38.35 -31.52 10.77
N SER A 58 -38.94 -31.14 11.91
CA SER A 58 -40.39 -31.01 12.06
C SER A 58 -40.92 -29.83 11.23
N PRO A 59 -42.05 -29.98 10.49
CA PRO A 59 -42.63 -28.90 9.68
C PRO A 59 -43.02 -27.66 10.51
N GLU A 60 -43.22 -27.81 11.82
CA GLU A 60 -43.55 -26.71 12.73
C GLU A 60 -42.39 -25.74 12.95
N ASN A 61 -41.14 -26.22 12.82
CA ASN A 61 -39.93 -25.44 13.12
C ASN A 61 -39.21 -24.92 11.86
N LEU A 62 -39.85 -25.01 10.69
CA LEU A 62 -39.25 -24.61 9.40
C LEU A 62 -38.83 -23.13 9.38
N GLY A 63 -39.55 -22.26 10.09
CA GLY A 63 -39.19 -20.84 10.22
C GLY A 63 -37.87 -20.60 10.95
N VAL A 64 -37.56 -21.41 11.97
CA VAL A 64 -36.30 -21.34 12.72
C VAL A 64 -35.14 -21.78 11.84
N VAL A 65 -35.31 -22.86 11.07
CA VAL A 65 -34.31 -23.34 10.10
C VAL A 65 -34.04 -22.28 9.04
N ALA A 66 -35.09 -21.66 8.49
CA ALA A 66 -34.93 -20.56 7.53
C ALA A 66 -34.13 -19.40 8.14
N GLY A 67 -34.46 -18.96 9.36
CA GLY A 67 -33.70 -17.93 10.09
C GLY A 67 -32.23 -18.31 10.30
N LEU A 68 -31.96 -19.54 10.72
CA LEU A 68 -30.60 -20.07 10.90
C LEU A 68 -29.81 -20.04 9.58
N THR A 69 -30.44 -20.44 8.47
CA THR A 69 -29.80 -20.38 7.16
C THR A 69 -29.47 -18.95 6.74
N VAL A 70 -30.36 -17.99 7.02
CA VAL A 70 -30.12 -16.56 6.75
C VAL A 70 -28.92 -16.05 7.55
N HIS A 71 -28.84 -16.34 8.85
CA HIS A 71 -27.69 -15.94 9.68
C HIS A 71 -26.39 -16.59 9.20
N HIS A 72 -26.42 -17.87 8.85
CA HIS A 72 -25.24 -18.58 8.34
C HIS A 72 -24.78 -18.01 6.98
N LEU A 73 -25.71 -17.73 6.06
CA LEU A 73 -25.41 -17.10 4.78
C LEU A 73 -24.86 -15.68 4.96
N ALA A 74 -25.40 -14.91 5.91
CA ALA A 74 -24.89 -13.58 6.26
C ALA A 74 -23.43 -13.64 6.77
N ALA A 75 -23.13 -14.56 7.69
CA ALA A 75 -21.76 -14.77 8.18
C ALA A 75 -20.79 -15.18 7.06
N ARG A 76 -21.23 -16.05 6.13
CA ARG A 76 -20.43 -16.42 4.94
C ARG A 76 -20.22 -15.25 3.99
N ARG A 77 -21.22 -14.38 3.83
CA ARG A 77 -21.11 -13.16 3.03
C ARG A 77 -20.06 -12.21 3.62
N ASN A 78 -20.10 -11.95 4.92
CA ASN A 78 -19.11 -11.12 5.61
C ASN A 78 -17.69 -11.63 5.41
N LYS A 79 -17.46 -12.94 5.60
CA LYS A 79 -16.16 -13.57 5.35
C LYS A 79 -15.68 -13.40 3.90
N ARG A 80 -16.56 -13.57 2.92
CA ARG A 80 -16.22 -13.38 1.50
C ARG A 80 -15.83 -11.93 1.19
N CYS A 81 -16.59 -10.96 1.70
CA CYS A 81 -16.30 -9.54 1.54
C CYS A 81 -14.95 -9.15 2.15
N LEU A 82 -14.64 -9.65 3.36
CA LEU A 82 -13.35 -9.44 4.02
C LEU A 82 -12.19 -10.00 3.17
N MET A 83 -12.31 -11.24 2.69
CA MET A 83 -11.26 -11.86 1.88
C MET A 83 -11.08 -11.14 0.54
N ALA A 84 -12.16 -10.69 -0.08
CA ALA A 84 -12.08 -9.92 -1.33
C ALA A 84 -11.36 -8.57 -1.13
N TYR A 85 -11.65 -7.87 -0.03
CA TYR A 85 -10.95 -6.63 0.33
C TYR A 85 -9.46 -6.89 0.56
N LEU A 86 -9.11 -7.90 1.36
CA LEU A 86 -7.71 -8.23 1.67
C LEU A 86 -6.94 -8.66 0.43
N ALA A 87 -7.53 -9.50 -0.43
CA ALA A 87 -6.93 -9.93 -1.68
C ALA A 87 -6.63 -8.73 -2.59
N GLY A 88 -7.61 -7.84 -2.79
CA GLY A 88 -7.42 -6.63 -3.59
C GLY A 88 -6.32 -5.72 -3.06
N ARG A 89 -6.18 -5.62 -1.72
CA ARG A 89 -5.08 -4.84 -1.11
C ARG A 89 -3.72 -5.50 -1.29
N VAL A 90 -3.63 -6.81 -1.11
CA VAL A 90 -2.40 -7.57 -1.34
C VAL A 90 -1.96 -7.42 -2.81
N ASP A 91 -2.89 -7.48 -3.75
CA ASP A 91 -2.59 -7.31 -5.17
C ASP A 91 -2.13 -5.87 -5.47
N GLY A 92 -2.73 -4.86 -4.85
CA GLY A 92 -2.25 -3.48 -4.94
C GLY A 92 -0.84 -3.28 -4.37
N VAL A 93 -0.54 -3.88 -3.21
CA VAL A 93 0.80 -3.84 -2.59
C VAL A 93 1.84 -4.54 -3.47
N LYS A 94 1.50 -5.70 -4.04
CA LYS A 94 2.36 -6.38 -5.02
C LYS A 94 2.56 -5.53 -6.27
N GLY A 95 1.51 -4.90 -6.79
CA GLY A 95 1.60 -4.00 -7.94
C GLY A 95 2.63 -2.90 -7.70
N MET A 96 2.52 -2.17 -6.59
CA MET A 96 3.48 -1.13 -6.22
C MET A 96 4.90 -1.69 -6.00
N TYR A 97 5.03 -2.91 -5.47
CA TYR A 97 6.32 -3.59 -5.35
C TYR A 97 7.02 -3.79 -6.69
N TRP A 98 6.27 -4.24 -7.69
CA TRP A 98 6.79 -4.48 -9.04
C TRP A 98 7.01 -3.18 -9.81
N GLU A 99 6.16 -2.16 -9.62
CA GLU A 99 6.37 -0.82 -10.19
C GLU A 99 7.67 -0.19 -9.69
N ALA A 100 7.98 -0.32 -8.39
CA ALA A 100 9.23 0.17 -7.80
C ALA A 100 10.46 -0.72 -8.08
N GLY A 101 10.33 -1.73 -8.95
CA GLY A 101 11.42 -2.58 -9.40
C GLY A 101 12.06 -3.41 -8.28
N GLY A 102 11.26 -3.86 -7.30
CA GLY A 102 11.72 -4.70 -6.18
C GLY A 102 12.47 -3.96 -5.06
N GLY A 103 12.49 -2.62 -5.10
CA GLY A 103 13.10 -1.78 -4.06
C GLY A 103 12.19 -1.52 -2.87
N VAL A 104 12.05 -2.48 -1.93
CA VAL A 104 11.25 -2.28 -0.69
C VAL A 104 11.76 -1.12 0.14
N ALA A 105 13.07 -0.96 0.23
CA ALA A 105 13.68 0.14 0.96
C ALA A 105 13.21 1.48 0.41
N HIS A 106 13.07 1.65 -0.91
CA HIS A 106 12.57 2.88 -1.52
C HIS A 106 11.06 3.08 -1.27
N LEU A 107 10.28 2.01 -1.35
CA LEU A 107 8.85 2.04 -1.06
C LEU A 107 8.53 2.42 0.39
N LEU A 108 9.40 2.02 1.34
CA LEU A 108 9.22 2.29 2.76
C LEU A 108 10.01 3.51 3.26
N ALA A 109 11.10 3.87 2.59
CA ALA A 109 11.87 5.09 2.81
C ALA A 109 11.21 6.24 2.05
N SER A 110 10.00 6.58 2.51
CA SER A 110 9.59 7.97 2.41
C SER A 110 10.52 8.79 3.31
N ASP A 111 11.30 9.64 2.66
CA ASP A 111 12.08 10.76 3.18
C ASP A 111 12.18 10.84 4.72
N ARG A 112 13.15 10.12 5.30
CA ARG A 112 13.78 10.64 6.53
C ARG A 112 14.50 11.90 6.08
N GLY A 113 13.80 13.02 6.19
CA GLY A 113 14.30 14.32 5.78
C GLY A 113 15.77 14.47 6.12
N ALA A 114 16.52 14.94 5.14
CA ALA A 114 17.85 15.49 5.28
C ALA A 114 17.83 16.69 6.25
N SER A 115 17.65 16.41 7.53
CA SER A 115 17.69 17.38 8.62
C SER A 115 18.31 16.72 9.86
N SER A 116 19.64 16.58 9.84
CA SER A 116 20.53 16.85 10.99
C SER A 116 21.99 16.48 10.63
N LEU A 117 22.60 17.26 9.75
CA LEU A 117 24.03 17.57 9.88
C LEU A 117 24.09 18.96 10.50
N ASP A 118 24.01 19.03 11.83
CA ASP A 118 24.53 20.16 12.59
C ASP A 118 24.93 19.70 13.99
N GLU A 119 26.14 20.08 14.37
CA GLU A 119 26.79 19.77 15.64
C GLU A 119 26.27 20.72 16.74
N GLY A 120 26.19 20.23 17.99
CA GLY A 120 26.49 21.06 19.16
C GLY A 120 25.40 21.24 20.22
N SER A 121 25.70 20.68 21.41
CA SER A 121 25.55 21.31 22.73
C SER A 121 24.17 21.64 23.32
N SER A 122 24.02 21.17 24.57
CA SER A 122 23.11 21.64 25.62
C SER A 122 22.99 23.17 25.71
N ASN A 123 21.78 23.72 25.88
CA ASN A 123 21.22 24.17 27.18
C ASN A 123 19.93 25.01 27.05
N ASN A 124 19.04 24.81 28.03
CA ASN A 124 18.11 25.74 28.72
C ASN A 124 16.92 26.47 28.03
N ASN A 125 15.74 26.20 28.63
CA ASN A 125 14.71 27.12 29.13
C ASN A 125 14.24 28.31 28.27
N ASN A 126 12.96 28.34 27.88
CA ASN A 126 11.91 29.00 28.70
C ASN A 126 10.50 28.97 28.08
N ASN A 127 9.56 29.06 29.00
CA ASN A 127 8.12 29.26 28.95
C ASN A 127 7.65 30.38 28.01
N GLY A 128 6.44 30.25 27.42
CA GLY A 128 5.86 31.32 26.59
C GLY A 128 4.57 30.96 25.85
N ASN A 129 3.46 30.95 26.59
CA ASN A 129 2.08 31.03 26.12
C ASN A 129 1.90 32.07 24.98
N ASN A 130 1.15 31.75 23.91
CA ASN A 130 0.16 32.66 23.31
C ASN A 130 -0.67 32.03 22.18
N ASN A 131 -1.97 32.04 22.44
CA ASN A 131 -3.05 31.89 21.50
C ASN A 131 -3.15 33.14 20.60
N SER A 132 -3.19 32.99 19.28
CA SER A 132 -3.79 34.00 18.41
C SER A 132 -4.34 33.39 17.12
N ASN A 133 -5.65 33.55 17.01
CA ASN A 133 -6.52 33.28 15.90
C ASN A 133 -6.25 34.32 14.78
N SER A 134 -6.09 33.89 13.53
CA SER A 134 -6.34 34.77 12.38
C SER A 134 -6.85 33.97 11.19
N ASN A 135 -8.08 34.31 10.82
CA ASN A 135 -8.79 33.94 9.60
C ASN A 135 -8.49 35.02 8.56
N GLY A 136 -8.21 34.67 7.30
CA GLY A 136 -7.99 35.69 6.25
C GLY A 136 -7.54 35.20 4.88
N GLN A 137 -8.49 34.68 4.10
CA GLN A 137 -8.73 34.95 2.67
C GLN A 137 -7.58 34.85 1.62
N ALA A 138 -7.65 33.76 0.84
CA ALA A 138 -7.60 33.63 -0.63
C ALA A 138 -6.49 34.28 -1.51
N GLY A 139 -5.77 33.40 -2.21
CA GLY A 139 -5.15 33.63 -3.52
C GLY A 139 -4.99 32.30 -4.28
N PRO A 140 -5.27 32.21 -5.59
CA PRO A 140 -5.34 30.94 -6.31
C PRO A 140 -3.99 30.58 -6.93
N THR A 141 -3.41 29.45 -6.56
CA THR A 141 -2.27 28.88 -7.28
C THR A 141 -2.63 27.47 -7.72
N THR A 142 -2.96 27.38 -9.01
CA THR A 142 -2.86 26.21 -9.89
C THR A 142 -2.10 25.03 -9.30
N THR A 143 -2.84 24.04 -8.82
CA THR A 143 -2.31 22.72 -8.46
C THR A 143 -2.08 21.92 -9.74
N THR A 144 -0.85 21.93 -10.23
CA THR A 144 -0.32 20.85 -11.09
C THR A 144 -0.25 19.56 -10.28
N PRO A 145 -0.90 18.46 -10.68
CA PRO A 145 -0.86 17.20 -9.95
C PRO A 145 0.36 16.42 -10.41
N HIS A 146 1.51 16.55 -9.74
CA HIS A 146 2.69 15.73 -10.01
C HIS A 146 3.26 15.17 -8.70
N GLY A 147 2.77 13.98 -8.34
CA GLY A 147 3.61 12.88 -7.86
C GLY A 147 4.25 12.97 -6.47
N ASP A 148 3.48 13.30 -5.42
CA ASP A 148 3.91 13.16 -4.01
C ASP A 148 3.34 11.90 -3.33
N ASN A 149 2.94 10.90 -4.12
CA ASN A 149 2.20 9.72 -3.66
C ASN A 149 3.04 8.68 -2.89
N THR A 150 4.37 8.78 -2.88
CA THR A 150 5.24 7.82 -2.20
C THR A 150 5.43 8.13 -0.71
N LEU A 151 5.16 9.38 -0.29
CA LEU A 151 5.43 9.83 1.08
C LEU A 151 4.52 9.17 2.14
N ASP A 152 3.37 8.65 1.73
CA ASP A 152 2.34 8.17 2.66
C ASP A 152 2.22 6.64 2.73
N LEU A 153 2.94 5.87 1.90
CA LEU A 153 2.62 4.44 1.73
C LEU A 153 2.70 3.69 3.06
N ARG A 154 3.78 3.88 3.83
CA ARG A 154 3.95 3.29 5.15
C ARG A 154 2.82 3.64 6.13
N SER A 155 2.25 4.84 6.03
CA SER A 155 1.14 5.27 6.90
C SER A 155 -0.21 4.66 6.51
N ARG A 156 -0.34 4.20 5.27
CA ARG A 156 -1.56 3.61 4.70
C ARG A 156 -1.62 2.09 4.83
N LEU A 157 -0.46 1.44 5.00
CA LEU A 157 -0.36 0.00 5.27
C LEU A 157 -0.66 -0.32 6.74
N SER A 158 -1.27 -1.48 6.95
CA SER A 158 -1.31 -2.09 8.28
C SER A 158 0.03 -2.77 8.62
N PRO A 159 0.34 -3.00 9.90
CA PRO A 159 1.54 -3.73 10.30
C PRO A 159 1.62 -5.13 9.67
N HIS A 160 0.49 -5.83 9.57
CA HIS A 160 0.41 -7.17 8.97
C HIS A 160 0.71 -7.16 7.46
N GLU A 161 0.33 -6.08 6.75
CA GLU A 161 0.66 -5.92 5.33
C GLU A 161 2.14 -5.60 5.12
N LEU A 162 2.75 -4.89 6.08
CA LEU A 162 4.18 -4.63 6.07
C LEU A 162 4.97 -5.91 6.29
N ASP A 163 4.57 -6.76 7.23
CA ASP A 163 5.20 -8.07 7.45
C ASP A 163 5.05 -8.96 6.22
N PHE A 164 3.88 -8.95 5.58
CA PHE A 164 3.66 -9.63 4.31
C PHE A 164 4.61 -9.12 3.21
N LEU A 165 4.79 -7.81 3.09
CA LEU A 165 5.68 -7.20 2.09
C LEU A 165 7.14 -7.62 2.30
N LEU A 166 7.61 -7.65 3.55
CA LEU A 166 8.96 -8.11 3.89
C LEU A 166 9.14 -9.59 3.54
N SER A 167 8.21 -10.44 3.96
CA SER A 167 8.24 -11.87 3.62
C SER A 167 8.16 -12.11 2.11
N TYR A 168 7.37 -11.30 1.39
CA TYR A 168 7.28 -11.38 -0.07
C TYR A 168 8.59 -10.96 -0.74
N ASN A 169 9.27 -9.94 -0.24
CA ASN A 169 10.58 -9.54 -0.75
C ASN A 169 11.62 -10.66 -0.55
N ASP A 170 11.68 -11.27 0.63
CA ASP A 170 12.57 -12.41 0.88
C ASP A 170 12.29 -13.57 -0.09
N LEU A 171 11.02 -13.86 -0.34
CA LEU A 171 10.60 -14.87 -1.32
C LEU A 171 11.08 -14.50 -2.72
N ILE A 172 10.89 -13.26 -3.17
CA ILE A 172 11.33 -12.82 -4.49
C ILE A 172 12.86 -12.81 -4.60
N LEU A 173 13.59 -12.42 -3.56
CA LEU A 173 15.05 -12.48 -3.53
C LEU A 173 15.54 -13.92 -3.64
N SER A 174 14.93 -14.85 -2.89
CA SER A 174 15.25 -16.28 -2.99
C SER A 174 15.03 -16.82 -4.41
N TYR A 175 13.96 -16.37 -5.08
CA TYR A 175 13.65 -16.75 -6.45
C TYR A 175 14.57 -16.07 -7.49
N LYS A 176 14.97 -14.83 -7.25
CA LYS A 176 15.80 -14.03 -8.16
C LYS A 176 17.26 -14.48 -8.15
N THR A 177 17.78 -14.91 -7.00
CA THR A 177 19.19 -15.31 -6.80
C THR A 177 19.78 -16.18 -7.92
N PRO A 178 19.14 -17.28 -8.38
CA PRO A 178 19.69 -18.12 -9.45
C PRO A 178 19.72 -17.45 -10.83
N PHE A 179 18.92 -16.40 -11.07
CA PHE A 179 18.80 -15.76 -12.39
C PHE A 179 19.63 -14.47 -12.52
N LEU A 180 20.29 -14.02 -11.45
CA LEU A 180 21.02 -12.75 -11.42
C LEU A 180 22.09 -12.60 -12.51
N SER A 181 22.69 -13.70 -12.96
CA SER A 181 23.71 -13.69 -14.02
C SER A 181 23.13 -13.52 -15.43
N THR A 182 21.83 -13.75 -15.60
CA THR A 182 21.21 -13.91 -16.92
C THR A 182 20.11 -12.89 -17.15
N LEU A 183 19.29 -12.59 -16.13
CA LEU A 183 18.11 -11.76 -16.28
C LEU A 183 17.77 -11.03 -14.98
N ASP A 184 17.51 -9.73 -15.09
CA ASP A 184 16.88 -8.99 -14.01
C ASP A 184 15.34 -9.14 -14.07
N LEU A 185 14.82 -10.01 -13.20
CA LEU A 185 13.38 -10.26 -13.04
C LEU A 185 12.59 -9.07 -12.49
N SER A 186 13.25 -8.12 -11.82
CA SER A 186 12.57 -6.99 -11.17
C SER A 186 12.64 -5.70 -11.98
N SER A 187 13.16 -5.72 -13.22
CA SER A 187 13.15 -4.51 -14.03
C SER A 187 11.74 -4.23 -14.57
N SER A 188 11.20 -3.04 -14.27
CA SER A 188 9.92 -2.56 -14.80
C SER A 188 10.13 -1.85 -16.14
N ILE A 189 10.55 -2.60 -17.15
CA ILE A 189 10.70 -2.08 -18.52
C ILE A 189 9.30 -1.86 -19.12
N SER A 190 8.82 -0.62 -19.07
CA SER A 190 7.53 -0.24 -19.68
C SER A 190 7.59 -0.15 -21.21
N SER A 191 8.76 0.20 -21.76
CA SER A 191 9.00 0.33 -23.21
C SER A 191 10.28 -0.40 -23.62
N PRO A 192 10.28 -1.13 -24.76
CA PRO A 192 11.49 -1.76 -25.25
C PRO A 192 12.56 -0.69 -25.54
N PRO A 193 13.83 -0.94 -25.19
CA PRO A 193 14.90 0.03 -25.42
C PRO A 193 15.15 0.21 -26.92
N GLY A 194 15.02 1.46 -27.39
CA GLY A 194 15.35 1.84 -28.77
C GLY A 194 16.85 2.09 -28.98
N GLU A 195 17.52 2.66 -27.97
CA GLU A 195 18.93 3.04 -28.04
C GLU A 195 19.68 2.62 -26.76
N LEU A 196 21.00 2.43 -26.88
CA LEU A 196 21.88 2.01 -25.78
C LEU A 196 22.14 3.13 -24.77
N TYR A 197 22.18 4.37 -25.25
CA TYR A 197 22.38 5.58 -24.47
C TYR A 197 21.08 6.37 -24.43
N VAL A 198 20.82 7.01 -23.30
CA VAL A 198 19.60 7.78 -23.06
C VAL A 198 19.98 9.11 -22.42
N ASP A 199 19.36 10.19 -22.90
CA ASP A 199 19.46 11.51 -22.29
C ASP A 199 18.52 11.59 -21.09
N VAL A 200 19.10 11.74 -19.89
CA VAL A 200 18.35 11.81 -18.63
C VAL A 200 18.52 13.17 -17.97
N GLN A 201 17.42 13.72 -17.46
CA GLN A 201 17.40 14.88 -16.59
C GLN A 201 17.21 14.48 -15.14
N VAL A 202 18.05 15.04 -14.26
CA VAL A 202 18.00 14.75 -12.82
C VAL A 202 16.88 15.55 -12.15
N VAL A 203 15.87 14.86 -11.61
CA VAL A 203 14.75 15.47 -10.89
C VAL A 203 15.06 15.61 -9.40
N LYS A 204 15.73 14.61 -8.83
CA LYS A 204 16.14 14.56 -7.41
C LYS A 204 17.64 14.30 -7.35
N ASP A 205 18.31 14.95 -6.40
CA ASP A 205 19.75 14.77 -6.20
C ASP A 205 20.03 13.32 -5.79
N CYS A 206 20.83 12.60 -6.58
CA CYS A 206 21.20 11.20 -6.31
C CYS A 206 22.59 11.08 -5.71
N GLY A 207 23.28 12.20 -5.49
CA GLY A 207 24.70 12.19 -5.17
C GLY A 207 25.48 11.43 -6.24
N VAL A 208 26.32 10.52 -5.78
CA VAL A 208 27.29 9.86 -6.64
C VAL A 208 26.86 8.43 -6.99
N VAL A 209 26.71 8.17 -8.29
CA VAL A 209 26.33 6.86 -8.83
C VAL A 209 27.52 6.23 -9.57
N TRP A 210 27.65 4.92 -9.41
CA TRP A 210 28.64 4.11 -10.13
C TRP A 210 28.08 3.67 -11.46
N THR A 211 28.67 4.17 -12.54
CA THR A 211 28.44 3.69 -13.90
C THR A 211 29.60 2.81 -14.34
N GLU A 212 29.41 2.01 -15.39
CA GLU A 212 30.50 1.19 -15.96
C GLU A 212 31.70 2.04 -16.43
N MET A 213 31.45 3.31 -16.77
CA MET A 213 32.45 4.27 -17.24
C MET A 213 33.07 5.12 -16.13
N GLY A 214 32.66 4.90 -14.87
CA GLY A 214 33.20 5.59 -13.70
C GLY A 214 32.15 6.23 -12.81
N GLN A 215 32.62 7.10 -11.93
CA GLN A 215 31.84 7.76 -10.91
C GLN A 215 31.20 9.04 -11.48
N VAL A 216 29.87 9.11 -11.52
CA VAL A 216 29.13 10.29 -12.00
C VAL A 216 28.33 10.89 -10.85
N GLU A 217 28.52 12.19 -10.60
CA GLU A 217 27.73 12.96 -9.64
C GLU A 217 26.51 13.56 -10.35
N PHE A 218 25.31 13.13 -9.99
CA PHE A 218 24.06 13.58 -10.57
C PHE A 218 23.51 14.79 -9.81
N ARG A 219 23.69 15.98 -10.37
CA ARG A 219 23.17 17.23 -9.77
C ARG A 219 21.76 17.54 -10.28
N LYS A 220 20.87 17.94 -9.38
CA LYS A 220 19.47 18.31 -9.71
C LYS A 220 19.42 19.35 -10.84
N GLY A 221 18.62 19.07 -11.86
CA GLY A 221 18.38 19.95 -13.01
C GLY A 221 19.39 19.80 -14.15
N SER A 222 20.53 19.12 -13.94
CA SER A 222 21.49 18.82 -15.00
C SER A 222 21.00 17.67 -15.89
N ARG A 223 21.49 17.66 -17.14
CA ARG A 223 21.24 16.61 -18.13
C ARG A 223 22.52 15.81 -18.37
N TYR A 224 22.37 14.50 -18.48
CA TYR A 224 23.48 13.58 -18.71
C TYR A 224 23.08 12.56 -19.77
N MET A 225 24.04 12.22 -20.64
CA MET A 225 23.91 11.12 -21.58
C MET A 225 24.56 9.89 -20.97
N VAL A 226 23.78 8.89 -20.59
CA VAL A 226 24.25 7.70 -19.86
C VAL A 226 23.71 6.43 -20.50
N ARG A 227 24.41 5.32 -20.32
CA ARG A 227 23.94 4.00 -20.78
C ARG A 227 22.70 3.61 -20.00
N ARG A 228 21.65 3.14 -20.69
CA ARG A 228 20.35 2.83 -20.09
C ARG A 228 20.45 1.86 -18.90
N GLY A 229 21.25 0.81 -19.02
CA GLY A 229 21.38 -0.23 -17.98
C GLY A 229 21.84 0.30 -16.61
N ASP A 230 22.63 1.37 -16.58
CA ASP A 230 23.16 1.93 -15.33
C ASP A 230 22.14 2.84 -14.63
N VAL A 231 21.25 3.47 -15.40
CA VAL A 231 20.28 4.48 -14.92
C VAL A 231 18.85 3.95 -14.82
N GLU A 232 18.56 2.77 -15.35
CA GLU A 232 17.22 2.20 -15.44
C GLU A 232 16.50 2.14 -14.09
N ARG A 233 17.20 1.66 -13.06
CA ARG A 233 16.65 1.61 -11.69
C ARG A 233 16.35 3.00 -11.13
N LEU A 234 17.16 4.00 -11.47
CA LEU A 234 16.99 5.38 -11.00
C LEU A 234 15.85 6.10 -11.74
N ILE A 235 15.64 5.76 -13.02
CA ILE A 235 14.48 6.22 -13.81
C ILE A 235 13.19 5.66 -13.20
N VAL A 236 13.13 4.35 -12.96
CA VAL A 236 11.98 3.68 -12.34
C VAL A 236 11.65 4.26 -10.96
N GLN A 237 12.68 4.57 -10.17
CA GLN A 237 12.51 5.17 -8.84
C GLN A 237 12.07 6.65 -8.87
N GLY A 238 12.07 7.30 -10.04
CA GLY A 238 11.65 8.69 -10.22
C GLY A 238 12.72 9.72 -9.84
N PHE A 239 13.99 9.31 -9.77
CA PHE A 239 15.11 10.24 -9.58
C PHE A 239 15.54 10.91 -10.88
N LEU A 240 15.46 10.16 -11.98
CA LEU A 240 15.82 10.58 -13.32
C LEU A 240 14.57 10.54 -14.22
N VAL A 241 14.51 11.43 -15.19
CA VAL A 241 13.47 11.44 -16.24
C VAL A 241 14.14 11.45 -17.59
N GLU A 242 13.69 10.57 -18.49
CA GLU A 242 14.09 10.56 -19.90
C GLU A 242 13.52 11.79 -20.63
N VAL A 243 14.36 12.49 -21.39
CA VAL A 243 14.03 13.74 -22.10
C VAL A 243 13.89 13.50 -23.60
#